data_AF-D3D517-F1
#
_entry.id   AF-D3D517-F1
#
_cell.length_a   1.000
_cell.length_b   1.000
_cell.length_c   1.000
_cell.angle_alpha   90.00
_cell.angle_beta   90.00
_cell.angle_gamma   90.00
#
_symmetry.space_group_name_H-M   'P 1'
#
loop_
_entity.id
_entity.type
_entity.pdbx_description
1 polymer ?
#
loop_
_entity_poly.entity_id
_entity_poly.type
_entity_poly.pdbx_seq_one_letter_code
_entity_poly.pdbx_strand_id
1 'polypeptide(L)'
;MELGSRPEEPGRAFLVGSYVFGVIAGFVLGLYGVVLVASGPRPGGTLISVGLLLALIGNTGVALLVRWLTGTRLGAMIPLIGWIPIVLALAASRTEGDLLLKATVTGYLFLAVGVLAPVVVAVIGRARRGLTALPPVMERPRVPSR
;
A
#
# COMPACT_ATOMS: atom_id res chain seq x y z
N MET A 1 15.22 -23.17 -35.01
CA MET A 1 14.31 -22.01 -35.13
C MET A 1 13.61 -21.85 -33.78
N GLU A 2 14.37 -21.44 -32.77
CA GLU A 2 13.84 -21.17 -31.42
C GLU A 2 13.15 -19.81 -31.44
N LEU A 3 11.83 -19.83 -31.42
CA LEU A 3 11.02 -18.65 -31.10
C LEU A 3 11.34 -18.28 -29.65
N GLY A 4 12.20 -17.28 -29.47
CA GLY A 4 12.45 -16.68 -28.17
C GLY A 4 11.11 -16.33 -27.52
N SER A 5 10.77 -17.04 -26.46
CA SER A 5 9.64 -16.74 -25.61
C SER A 5 9.86 -15.34 -25.05
N ARG A 6 9.20 -14.35 -25.66
CA ARG A 6 9.13 -13.01 -25.07
C ARG A 6 8.64 -13.21 -23.64
N PRO A 7 9.32 -12.68 -22.62
CA PRO A 7 8.87 -12.81 -21.24
C PRO A 7 7.41 -12.39 -21.21
N GLU A 8 6.50 -13.30 -20.82
CA GLU A 8 5.07 -13.02 -20.88
C GLU A 8 4.79 -11.76 -20.04
N GLU A 9 4.49 -10.66 -20.71
CA GLU A 9 4.00 -9.47 -20.03
C GLU A 9 2.69 -9.86 -19.35
N PRO A 10 2.52 -9.59 -18.05
CA PRO A 10 1.29 -9.92 -17.36
C PRO A 10 0.12 -9.33 -18.13
N GLY A 11 -0.85 -10.16 -18.49
CA GLY A 11 -2.00 -9.73 -19.27
C GLY A 11 -2.67 -8.52 -18.61
N ARG A 12 -3.13 -7.56 -19.42
CA ARG A 12 -3.74 -6.31 -18.92
C ARG A 12 -4.84 -6.55 -17.88
N ALA A 13 -5.61 -7.63 -18.06
CA ALA A 13 -6.65 -8.05 -17.11
C ALA A 13 -6.09 -8.36 -15.71
N PHE A 14 -4.92 -9.01 -15.61
CA PHE A 14 -4.27 -9.29 -14.34
C PHE A 14 -3.80 -8.01 -13.65
N LEU A 15 -3.26 -7.04 -14.40
CA LEU A 15 -2.85 -5.75 -13.85
C LEU A 15 -4.03 -4.96 -13.33
N VAL A 16 -5.13 -4.88 -14.11
CA VAL A 16 -6.38 -4.25 -13.68
C VAL A 16 -6.91 -4.95 -12.43
N GLY A 17 -6.97 -6.29 -12.41
CA GLY A 17 -7.39 -7.05 -11.25
C GLY A 17 -6.54 -6.78 -10.01
N SER A 18 -5.23 -6.68 -10.16
CA SER A 18 -4.30 -6.36 -9.07
C SER A 18 -4.53 -4.97 -8.48
N TYR A 19 -4.82 -3.98 -9.33
CA TYR A 19 -5.15 -2.64 -8.87
C TYR A 19 -6.50 -2.57 -8.18
N VAL A 20 -7.54 -3.18 -8.77
CA VAL A 20 -8.88 -3.27 -8.15
C VAL A 20 -8.80 -3.95 -6.79
N PHE A 21 -8.08 -5.08 -6.70
CA PHE A 21 -7.80 -5.75 -5.44
C PHE A 21 -7.13 -4.81 -4.43
N GLY A 22 -6.10 -4.06 -4.84
CA GLY A 22 -5.43 -3.10 -3.97
C GLY A 22 -6.38 -2.04 -3.39
N VAL A 23 -7.26 -1.47 -4.22
CA VAL A 23 -8.27 -0.50 -3.77
C VAL A 23 -9.22 -1.14 -2.75
N ILE A 24 -9.79 -2.31 -3.07
CA ILE A 24 -10.74 -2.99 -2.19
C ILE A 24 -10.07 -3.37 -0.86
N ALA A 25 -8.85 -3.93 -0.91
CA ALA A 25 -8.10 -4.29 0.27
C ALA A 25 -7.81 -3.07 1.16
N GLY A 26 -7.40 -1.95 0.56
CA GLY A 26 -7.20 -0.68 1.27
C GLY A 26 -8.47 -0.15 1.92
N PHE A 27 -9.61 -0.22 1.21
CA PHE A 27 -10.91 0.17 1.75
C PHE A 27 -11.32 -0.69 2.96
N VAL A 28 -11.23 -2.02 2.82
CA VAL A 28 -11.55 -2.95 3.92
C VAL A 28 -10.66 -2.68 5.12
N LEU A 29 -9.36 -2.49 4.90
CA LEU A 29 -8.42 -2.24 5.99
C LEU A 29 -8.67 -0.89 6.69
N GLY A 30 -9.08 0.15 5.94
CA GLY A 30 -9.47 1.44 6.49
C GLY A 30 -10.73 1.34 7.35
N LEU A 31 -11.75 0.65 6.85
CA LEU A 31 -13.00 0.39 7.56
C LEU A 31 -12.75 -0.35 8.89
N TYR A 32 -12.10 -1.50 8.85
CA TYR A 32 -11.80 -2.29 10.06
C TYR A 32 -10.83 -1.56 10.98
N GLY A 33 -9.84 -0.85 10.42
CA GLY A 33 -8.85 -0.10 11.17
C GLY A 33 -9.48 0.99 12.03
N VAL A 34 -10.38 1.80 11.48
CA VAL A 34 -11.09 2.86 12.23
C VAL A 34 -11.95 2.26 13.35
N VAL A 35 -12.70 1.20 13.05
CA VAL A 35 -13.53 0.51 14.06
C VAL A 35 -12.66 -0.02 15.20
N LEU A 36 -11.56 -0.71 14.89
CA LEU A 36 -10.68 -1.31 15.89
C LEU A 36 -9.84 -0.28 16.66
N VAL A 37 -9.51 0.87 16.08
CA VAL A 37 -8.90 1.98 16.83
C VAL A 37 -9.88 2.56 17.84
N ALA A 38 -11.16 2.70 17.45
CA ALA A 38 -12.21 3.27 18.30
C ALA A 38 -12.67 2.31 19.42
N SER A 39 -12.91 1.03 19.11
CA SER A 39 -13.53 0.05 20.02
C SER A 39 -12.66 -1.16 20.39
N GLY A 40 -11.49 -1.32 19.76
CA GLY A 40 -10.70 -2.54 19.87
C GLY A 40 -9.95 -2.70 21.19
N PRO A 41 -9.61 -3.94 21.57
CA PRO A 41 -8.78 -4.24 22.73
C PRO A 41 -7.47 -3.45 22.71
N ARG A 42 -7.05 -2.95 23.87
CA ARG A 42 -5.78 -2.22 24.06
C ARG A 42 -4.79 -3.10 24.84
N PRO A 43 -4.13 -4.08 24.20
CA PRO A 43 -3.12 -4.86 24.87
C PRO A 43 -1.99 -3.93 25.36
N GLY A 44 -1.77 -3.88 26.67
CA GLY A 44 -0.68 -3.10 27.26
C GLY A 44 -0.97 -1.62 27.58
N GLY A 45 -2.25 -1.20 27.69
CA GLY A 45 -2.59 0.03 28.41
C GLY A 45 -2.85 1.27 27.56
N THR A 46 -1.98 1.72 26.65
CA THR A 46 -2.22 3.07 26.06
C THR A 46 -1.69 3.38 24.65
N LEU A 47 -0.85 2.57 23.98
CA LEU A 47 -0.34 2.92 22.63
C LEU A 47 -0.64 1.93 21.50
N ILE A 48 -0.61 0.61 21.75
CA ILE A 48 -0.70 -0.39 20.69
C ILE A 48 -2.15 -0.86 20.56
N SER A 49 -2.99 -0.08 19.88
CA SER A 49 -4.33 -0.54 19.49
C SER A 49 -4.22 -1.59 18.38
N VAL A 50 -5.11 -2.60 18.40
CA VAL A 50 -5.23 -3.59 17.32
C VAL A 50 -5.44 -2.92 15.96
N GLY A 51 -6.19 -1.81 15.91
CA GLY A 51 -6.38 -1.07 14.66
C GLY A 51 -5.09 -0.40 14.14
N LEU A 52 -4.19 0.02 15.05
CA LEU A 52 -2.87 0.53 14.69
C LEU A 52 -1.96 -0.58 14.12
N LEU A 53 -1.99 -1.76 14.73
CA LEU A 53 -1.27 -2.94 14.21
C LEU A 53 -1.81 -3.36 12.85
N LEU A 54 -3.14 -3.35 12.69
CA LEU A 54 -3.78 -3.67 11.41
C LEU A 54 -3.39 -2.66 10.33
N ALA A 55 -3.38 -1.37 10.65
CA ALA A 55 -2.91 -0.34 9.73
C ALA A 55 -1.44 -0.54 9.35
N LEU A 56 -0.57 -0.86 10.31
CA LEU A 56 0.85 -1.08 10.02
C LEU A 56 1.07 -2.33 9.16
N ILE A 57 0.65 -3.49 9.66
CA ILE A 57 0.94 -4.78 9.04
C ILE A 57 0.13 -4.93 7.76
N GLY A 58 -1.16 -4.58 7.79
CA GLY A 58 -2.05 -4.69 6.65
C GLY A 58 -1.69 -3.74 5.52
N ASN A 59 -1.46 -2.44 5.79
CA ASN A 59 -1.12 -1.52 4.71
C ASN A 59 0.26 -1.82 4.12
N THR A 60 1.22 -2.22 4.96
CA THR A 60 2.54 -2.66 4.47
C THR A 60 2.42 -3.92 3.62
N GLY A 61 1.69 -4.93 4.10
CA GLY A 61 1.52 -6.21 3.41
C GLY A 61 0.79 -6.08 2.08
N VAL A 62 -0.33 -5.35 2.05
CA VAL A 62 -1.11 -5.11 0.83
C VAL A 62 -0.28 -4.26 -0.16
N ALA A 63 0.41 -3.22 0.30
CA ALA A 63 1.27 -2.43 -0.57
C ALA A 63 2.41 -3.26 -1.18
N LEU A 64 3.05 -4.14 -0.38
CA LEU A 64 4.08 -5.06 -0.87
C LEU A 64 3.52 -6.06 -1.88
N LEU A 65 2.35 -6.63 -1.61
CA LEU A 65 1.69 -7.59 -2.48
C LEU A 65 1.31 -6.96 -3.83
N VAL A 66 0.62 -5.82 -3.83
CA VAL A 66 0.19 -5.16 -5.07
C VAL A 66 1.41 -4.64 -5.86
N ARG A 67 2.44 -4.15 -5.17
CA ARG A 67 3.72 -3.83 -5.80
C ARG A 67 4.39 -5.04 -6.44
N TRP A 68 4.36 -6.19 -5.76
CA TRP A 68 4.94 -7.42 -6.29
C TRP A 68 4.20 -7.91 -7.53
N LEU A 69 2.86 -7.88 -7.50
CA LEU A 69 1.97 -8.28 -8.60
C LEU A 69 2.13 -7.35 -9.82
N THR A 70 2.13 -6.04 -9.60
CA THR A 70 2.20 -5.05 -10.70
C THR A 70 3.64 -4.79 -11.16
N GLY A 71 4.63 -4.97 -10.28
CA GLY A 71 6.03 -4.64 -10.53
C GLY A 71 6.35 -3.14 -10.53
N THR A 72 5.38 -2.28 -10.19
CA THR A 72 5.49 -0.81 -10.27
C THR A 72 5.47 -0.16 -8.89
N ARG A 73 6.03 1.06 -8.78
CA ARG A 73 5.86 1.89 -7.56
C ARG A 73 4.41 2.32 -7.35
N LEU A 74 3.68 2.54 -8.44
CA LEU A 74 2.28 2.97 -8.41
C LEU A 74 1.38 1.92 -7.77
N GLY A 75 1.68 0.63 -7.97
CA GLY A 75 1.00 -0.48 -7.29
C GLY A 75 1.06 -0.43 -5.78
N ALA A 76 2.19 0.00 -5.20
CA ALA A 76 2.28 0.19 -3.74
C ALA A 76 1.37 1.31 -3.23
N MET A 77 1.03 2.30 -4.06
CA MET A 77 0.21 3.46 -3.67
C MET A 77 -1.28 3.21 -3.77
N ILE A 78 -1.70 2.25 -4.59
CA ILE A 78 -3.11 1.99 -4.86
C ILE A 78 -3.97 1.70 -3.62
N PRO A 79 -3.49 0.99 -2.59
CA PRO A 79 -4.28 0.79 -1.37
C PRO A 79 -4.73 2.11 -0.71
N LEU A 80 -3.97 3.20 -0.86
CA LEU A 80 -4.33 4.51 -0.33
C LEU A 80 -5.61 5.07 -0.95
N ILE A 81 -5.91 4.73 -2.22
CA ILE A 81 -7.12 5.17 -2.91
C ILE A 81 -8.37 4.59 -2.23
N GLY A 82 -8.30 3.34 -1.75
CA GLY A 82 -9.39 2.74 -0.99
C GLY A 82 -9.43 3.19 0.46
N TRP A 83 -8.25 3.31 1.09
CA TRP A 83 -8.11 3.56 2.52
C TRP A 83 -8.45 5.01 2.92
N ILE A 84 -7.93 6.01 2.18
CA ILE A 84 -8.11 7.43 2.55
C ILE A 84 -9.59 7.84 2.57
N PRO A 85 -10.40 7.60 1.51
CA PRO A 85 -11.77 8.07 1.49
C PRO A 85 -12.63 7.48 2.61
N ILE A 86 -12.48 6.18 2.90
CA ILE A 86 -13.28 5.54 3.95
C ILE A 86 -12.85 6.01 5.34
N VAL A 87 -11.55 6.18 5.58
CA VAL A 87 -11.05 6.68 6.86
C VAL A 87 -11.49 8.12 7.10
N LEU A 88 -11.39 8.98 6.09
CA LEU A 88 -11.85 10.37 6.18
C LEU A 88 -13.38 10.45 6.33
N ALA A 89 -14.14 9.63 5.59
CA ALA A 89 -15.59 9.59 5.71
C ALA A 89 -16.02 9.18 7.13
N LEU A 90 -15.41 8.14 7.69
CA LEU A 90 -15.69 7.68 9.06
C LEU A 90 -15.18 8.65 10.13
N ALA A 91 -14.10 9.38 9.87
CA ALA A 91 -13.61 10.42 10.75
C ALA A 91 -14.52 11.67 10.75
N ALA A 92 -15.11 12.02 9.60
CA ALA A 92 -15.97 13.19 9.42
C ALA A 92 -17.43 12.94 9.84
N SER A 93 -17.90 11.69 9.83
CA SER A 93 -19.31 11.33 10.09
C SER A 93 -19.75 11.43 11.55
N ARG A 94 -19.05 12.19 12.41
CA ARG A 94 -19.52 12.43 13.78
C ARG A 94 -20.02 13.85 13.97
N THR A 95 -21.35 13.96 13.94
CA THR A 95 -22.18 15.17 14.10
C THR A 95 -22.45 15.56 15.56
N GLU A 96 -21.63 15.09 16.49
CA GLU A 96 -21.76 15.36 17.93
C GLU A 96 -20.35 15.66 18.44
N GLY A 97 -20.15 16.79 19.13
CA GLY A 97 -18.86 17.37 19.49
C GLY A 97 -17.94 16.58 20.43
N ASP A 98 -17.80 15.26 20.24
CA ASP A 98 -16.79 14.42 20.87
C ASP A 98 -16.23 13.40 19.84
N LEU A 99 -14.95 13.54 19.50
CA LEU A 99 -14.30 12.86 18.38
C LEU A 99 -14.23 11.32 18.59
N LEU A 100 -14.56 10.51 17.56
CA LEU A 100 -14.44 9.04 17.59
C LEU A 100 -12.99 8.56 17.67
N LEU A 101 -12.12 9.20 16.91
CA LEU A 101 -10.75 9.37 17.34
C LEU A 101 -10.79 10.51 18.34
N LYS A 102 -10.98 10.24 19.65
CA LYS A 102 -10.53 11.23 20.65
C LYS A 102 -9.19 11.75 20.16
N ALA A 103 -8.90 13.04 20.27
CA ALA A 103 -7.58 13.59 19.97
C ALA A 103 -6.54 12.88 20.88
N THR A 104 -6.16 11.69 20.45
CA THR A 104 -5.47 10.65 21.20
C THR A 104 -4.33 10.27 20.30
N VAL A 105 -3.18 10.12 20.92
CA VAL A 105 -1.93 9.79 20.26
C VAL A 105 -2.12 8.59 19.30
N THR A 106 -2.91 7.60 19.69
CA THR A 106 -3.21 6.41 18.88
C THR A 106 -3.93 6.70 17.55
N GLY A 107 -4.87 7.66 17.54
CA GLY A 107 -5.60 8.04 16.34
C GLY A 107 -4.69 8.75 15.32
N TYR A 108 -3.85 9.67 15.79
CA TYR A 108 -2.85 10.32 14.94
C TYR A 108 -1.80 9.32 14.43
N LEU A 109 -1.34 8.39 15.27
CA LEU A 109 -0.44 7.32 14.85
C LEU A 109 -1.09 6.43 13.79
N PHE A 110 -2.38 6.10 13.91
CA PHE A 110 -3.10 5.32 12.90
C PHE A 110 -3.13 6.02 11.54
N LEU A 111 -3.43 7.32 11.53
CA LEU A 111 -3.39 8.13 10.31
C LEU A 111 -1.99 8.21 9.71
N ALA A 112 -0.99 8.53 10.53
CA ALA A 112 0.39 8.64 10.09
C ALA A 112 0.90 7.32 9.52
N VAL A 113 0.75 6.22 10.26
CA VAL A 113 1.22 4.89 9.84
C VAL A 113 0.43 4.39 8.62
N GLY A 114 -0.89 4.60 8.59
CA GLY A 114 -1.73 4.17 7.48
C GLY A 114 -1.33 4.76 6.13
N VAL A 115 -0.91 6.03 6.13
CA VAL A 115 -0.41 6.71 4.93
C VAL A 115 1.06 6.40 4.66
N LEU A 116 1.90 6.45 5.69
CA LEU A 116 3.36 6.31 5.53
C LEU A 116 3.77 4.88 5.12
N ALA A 117 3.09 3.84 5.61
CA ALA A 117 3.48 2.46 5.31
C ALA A 117 3.47 2.15 3.80
N PRO A 118 2.38 2.39 3.04
CA PRO A 118 2.40 2.24 1.59
C PRO A 118 3.45 3.11 0.91
N VAL A 119 3.60 4.38 1.35
CA VAL A 119 4.58 5.34 0.80
C VAL A 119 6.00 4.82 0.93
N VAL A 120 6.37 4.35 2.12
CA VAL A 120 7.66 3.72 2.39
C VAL A 120 7.86 2.50 1.49
N VAL A 121 6.84 1.66 1.31
CA VAL A 121 6.89 0.52 0.39
C VAL A 121 7.05 0.94 -1.07
N ALA A 122 6.49 2.06 -1.52
CA ALA A 122 6.71 2.55 -2.90
C ALA A 122 8.13 3.09 -3.11
N VAL A 123 8.70 3.72 -2.09
CA VAL A 123 10.02 4.37 -2.17
C VAL A 123 11.14 3.35 -2.04
N ILE A 124 11.04 2.40 -1.10
CA ILE A 124 12.10 1.44 -0.81
C ILE A 124 12.21 0.41 -1.93
N GLY A 125 13.36 0.35 -2.60
CA GLY A 125 13.66 -0.66 -3.62
C GLY A 125 13.33 -0.23 -5.05
N ARG A 126 13.85 -1.00 -6.02
CA ARG A 126 13.67 -0.70 -7.46
C ARG A 126 12.30 -1.17 -7.94
N ALA A 127 11.70 -0.40 -8.86
CA ALA A 127 10.60 -0.89 -9.66
C ALA A 127 11.15 -1.83 -10.73
N ARG A 128 10.48 -2.96 -10.95
CA ARG A 128 10.82 -3.89 -12.04
C ARG A 128 10.21 -3.43 -13.36
N ARG A 129 9.12 -2.65 -13.31
CA ARG A 129 8.32 -2.22 -14.47
C ARG A 129 7.79 -0.79 -14.26
N GLY A 130 7.49 -0.09 -15.36
CA GLY A 130 6.91 1.26 -15.36
C GLY A 130 7.92 2.41 -15.53
N LEU A 131 7.43 3.65 -15.52
CA LEU A 131 8.20 4.87 -15.84
C LEU A 131 9.46 5.08 -14.96
N THR A 132 9.46 4.51 -13.76
CA THR A 132 10.58 4.60 -12.82
C THR A 132 11.52 3.39 -12.86
N ALA A 133 11.30 2.44 -13.77
CA ALA A 133 12.22 1.33 -13.99
C ALA A 133 13.45 1.88 -14.72
N LEU A 134 14.65 1.59 -14.18
CA LEU A 134 15.88 1.98 -14.85
C LEU A 134 15.97 1.20 -16.19
N PRO A 135 16.36 1.87 -17.29
CA PRO A 135 16.59 1.17 -18.54
C PRO A 135 17.65 0.08 -18.32
N PRO A 136 17.55 -1.07 -19.02
CA PRO A 136 18.60 -2.08 -18.98
C PRO A 136 19.92 -1.40 -19.33
N VAL A 137 20.95 -1.63 -18.52
CA VAL A 137 22.31 -1.18 -18.85
C VAL A 137 22.64 -1.81 -20.20
N MET A 138 22.66 -1.00 -21.25
CA MET A 138 23.10 -1.43 -22.57
C MET A 138 24.55 -1.91 -22.39
N GLU A 139 24.74 -3.21 -22.52
CA GLU A 139 26.05 -3.82 -22.39
C GLU A 139 26.98 -3.14 -23.39
N ARG A 140 28.04 -2.48 -22.88
CA ARG A 140 29.01 -1.76 -23.72
C ARG A 140 29.52 -2.72 -24.78
N PRO A 141 29.58 -2.33 -26.08
CA PRO A 141 30.18 -3.17 -27.10
C PRO A 141 31.58 -3.61 -26.63
N ARG A 142 31.78 -4.93 -26.46
CA ARG A 142 33.10 -5.48 -26.15
C ARG A 142 33.99 -5.17 -27.35
N VAL A 143 34.87 -4.19 -27.19
CA VAL A 143 35.92 -3.89 -28.18
C VAL A 143 36.84 -5.11 -28.22
N PRO A 144 36.98 -5.81 -29.35
CA PRO A 144 37.94 -6.89 -29.47
C PRO A 144 39.36 -6.32 -29.27
N SER A 145 40.11 -6.85 -28.30
CA SER A 145 41.55 -6.59 -28.21
C SER A 145 42.20 -7.26 -29.43
N ARG A 146 42.84 -6.44 -30.27
CA ARG A 146 43.65 -6.90 -31.40
C ARG A 146 44.96 -7.51 -30.93
#